data_AF-A0A9P5NC35-F1
#
_entry.id   AF-A0A9P5NC35-F1
#
_cell.length_a   1.000
_cell.length_b   1.000
_cell.length_c   1.000
_cell.angle_alpha   90.00
_cell.angle_beta   90.00
_cell.angle_gamma   90.00
#
_symmetry.space_group_name_H-M   'P 1'
#
loop_
_entity.id
_entity.type
_entity.pdbx_description
1 polymer ?
#
loop_
_entity_poly.entity_id
_entity_poly.type
_entity_poly.pdbx_seq_one_letter_code
_entity_poly.pdbx_strand_id
1 'polypeptide(L)'
;MLDNYKTPKAFILMIAKAIDSRYGDPDACLRTVRQYWKNTTAGVDREGEPVDPKIIESTTNFINDDLQKKLNLPRYKRARKYAAMPHLVYLAKLLWGYDWHRYSSPKDRLDLWDGILLNVFTSARVGEYIESTAREGSGRGLRYNVSLLQ
;
A
#
# COMPACT_ATOMS: atom_id res chain seq x y z
N MET A 1 19.13 20.22 10.72
CA MET A 1 17.92 20.99 10.33
C MET A 1 16.67 20.12 10.51
N LEU A 2 16.36 19.67 11.73
CA LEU A 2 15.32 18.65 11.98
C LEU A 2 14.47 18.91 13.25
N ASP A 3 14.27 20.16 13.68
CA ASP A 3 13.93 20.42 15.10
C ASP A 3 12.68 21.26 15.40
N ASN A 4 11.58 21.20 14.64
CA ASN A 4 10.31 21.79 15.13
C ASN A 4 9.03 21.22 14.46
N TYR A 5 8.68 19.97 14.75
CA TYR A 5 7.35 19.40 14.46
C TYR A 5 6.32 19.73 15.54
N LYS A 6 6.32 20.98 16.02
CA LYS A 6 5.53 21.41 17.18
C LYS A 6 4.00 21.39 16.95
N THR A 7 3.55 21.26 15.70
CA THR A 7 2.11 21.24 15.39
C THR A 7 1.77 20.18 14.33
N PRO A 8 0.54 19.63 14.35
CA PRO A 8 0.05 18.70 13.34
C PRO A 8 0.19 19.21 11.89
N LYS A 9 0.03 20.53 11.69
CA LYS A 9 0.20 21.17 10.38
C LYS A 9 1.66 21.14 9.91
N ALA A 10 2.62 21.38 10.81
CA ALA A 10 4.05 21.29 10.50
C ALA A 10 4.47 19.84 10.18
N PHE A 11 3.95 18.88 10.96
CA PHE A 11 4.15 17.46 10.71
C PHE A 11 3.65 17.05 9.33
N ILE A 12 2.41 17.40 8.97
CA ILE A 12 1.85 17.04 7.65
C ILE A 12 2.54 17.79 6.50
N LEU A 13 3.00 19.02 6.70
CA LEU A 13 3.82 19.70 5.69
C LEU A 13 5.12 18.94 5.41
N MET A 14 5.78 18.40 6.43
CA MET A 14 6.97 17.55 6.25
C MET A 14 6.60 16.29 5.47
N ILE A 15 5.56 15.57 5.89
CA ILE A 15 5.11 14.35 5.20
C ILE A 15 4.82 14.65 3.73
N ALA A 16 4.09 15.73 3.44
CA ALA A 16 3.76 16.12 2.07
C ALA A 16 5.00 16.39 1.20
N LYS A 17 6.07 16.94 1.78
CA LYS A 17 7.36 17.16 1.10
C LYS A 17 8.20 15.88 0.95
N ALA A 18 8.06 14.94 1.89
CA ALA A 18 8.81 13.70 1.93
C ALA A 18 8.16 12.56 1.15
N ILE A 19 6.91 12.72 0.70
CA ILE A 19 6.27 11.76 -0.20
C ILE A 19 7.01 11.81 -1.54
N ASP A 20 7.97 10.89 -1.69
CA ASP A 20 8.59 10.60 -2.97
C ASP A 20 7.50 10.20 -3.95
N SER A 21 7.48 10.91 -5.05
CA SER A 21 6.48 10.75 -6.07
C SER A 21 6.99 9.85 -7.19
N ARG A 22 6.21 9.70 -8.27
CA ARG A 22 6.43 8.64 -9.26
C ARG A 22 7.52 9.06 -10.24
N TYR A 23 8.22 8.08 -10.82
CA TYR A 23 8.94 8.27 -12.08
C TYR A 23 7.98 8.89 -13.13
N GLY A 24 8.26 10.13 -13.54
CA GLY A 24 7.45 10.89 -14.49
C GLY A 24 6.26 11.68 -13.91
N ASP A 25 6.02 11.67 -12.60
CA ASP A 25 4.98 12.48 -11.93
C ASP A 25 5.47 12.82 -10.51
N PRO A 26 6.29 13.88 -10.36
CA PRO A 26 7.19 14.12 -9.23
C PRO A 26 6.57 14.78 -7.99
N ASP A 27 5.30 15.23 -8.02
CA ASP A 27 4.70 15.97 -6.89
C ASP A 27 3.74 15.13 -6.05
N ALA A 28 3.59 15.31 -4.74
CA ALA A 28 2.55 14.57 -4.00
C ALA A 28 1.11 14.97 -4.42
N CYS A 29 0.12 14.08 -4.34
CA CYS A 29 -1.30 14.41 -4.59
C CYS A 29 -2.03 14.77 -3.29
N LEU A 30 -2.98 15.71 -3.36
CA LEU A 30 -3.78 16.15 -2.21
C LEU A 30 -4.46 14.97 -1.48
N ARG A 31 -5.05 14.04 -2.24
CA ARG A 31 -5.72 12.85 -1.66
C ARG A 31 -4.73 11.95 -0.94
N THR A 32 -3.50 11.83 -1.43
CA THR A 32 -2.44 11.06 -0.77
C THR A 32 -2.10 11.68 0.57
N VAL A 33 -1.83 12.98 0.62
CA VAL A 33 -1.53 13.69 1.88
C VAL A 33 -2.67 13.55 2.89
N ARG A 34 -3.93 13.68 2.44
CA ARG A 34 -5.11 13.43 3.29
C ARG A 34 -5.18 12.00 3.81
N GLN A 35 -4.81 11.01 3.00
CA GLN A 35 -4.81 9.61 3.42
C GLN A 35 -3.74 9.36 4.49
N TYR A 36 -2.56 9.94 4.35
CA TYR A 36 -1.54 9.90 5.39
C TYR A 36 -2.06 10.51 6.68
N TRP A 37 -2.68 11.70 6.65
CA TRP A 37 -3.27 12.31 7.85
C TRP A 37 -4.31 11.41 8.52
N LYS A 38 -5.24 10.82 7.75
CA LYS A 38 -6.23 9.87 8.28
C LYS A 38 -5.59 8.63 8.90
N ASN A 39 -4.58 8.07 8.24
CA ASN A 39 -3.88 6.89 8.74
C ASN A 39 -3.12 7.20 10.02
N THR A 40 -2.50 8.38 10.11
CA THR A 40 -1.84 8.85 11.34
C THR A 40 -2.84 8.99 12.47
N THR A 41 -3.94 9.74 12.31
CA THR A 41 -4.92 9.93 13.39
C THR A 41 -5.55 8.61 13.84
N ALA A 42 -5.84 7.70 12.89
CA ALA A 42 -6.36 6.37 13.21
C ALA A 42 -5.31 5.44 13.84
N GLY A 43 -4.02 5.71 13.63
CA GLY A 43 -2.91 5.02 14.31
C GLY A 43 -2.81 5.44 15.77
N VAL A 44 -2.80 6.75 16.02
CA VAL A 44 -2.74 7.30 17.38
C VAL A 44 -3.97 6.92 18.20
N ASP A 45 -5.16 6.92 17.60
CA ASP A 45 -6.39 6.45 18.25
C ASP A 45 -6.29 4.97 18.69
N ARG A 46 -5.66 4.12 17.86
CA ARG A 46 -5.40 2.71 18.21
C ARG A 46 -4.40 2.54 19.35
N GLU A 47 -3.53 3.51 19.58
CA GLU A 47 -2.59 3.55 20.72
C GLU A 47 -3.26 4.07 22.00
N GLY A 48 -4.54 4.47 21.94
CA GLY A 48 -5.33 4.89 23.10
C GLY A 48 -5.28 6.39 23.38
N GLU A 49 -4.67 7.19 22.51
CA GLU A 49 -4.59 8.65 22.63
C GLU A 49 -5.38 9.34 21.50
N PRO A 50 -6.72 9.35 21.55
CA PRO A 50 -7.52 9.94 20.47
C PRO A 50 -7.19 11.42 20.28
N VAL A 51 -6.89 11.80 19.03
CA VAL A 51 -6.63 13.20 18.66
C VAL A 51 -7.93 14.00 18.73
N ASP A 52 -7.88 15.18 19.35
CA ASP A 52 -9.04 16.09 19.44
C ASP A 52 -9.67 16.33 18.04
N PRO A 53 -10.99 16.10 17.86
CA PRO A 53 -11.69 16.34 16.60
C PRO A 53 -11.45 17.73 15.99
N LYS A 54 -11.31 18.78 16.81
CA LYS A 54 -11.01 20.14 16.33
C LYS A 54 -9.64 20.24 15.68
N ILE A 55 -8.66 19.51 16.20
CA ILE A 55 -7.31 19.43 15.62
C ILE A 55 -7.37 18.68 14.29
N ILE A 56 -8.13 17.58 14.22
CA ILE A 56 -8.35 16.80 12.99
C ILE A 56 -8.95 17.68 11.91
N GLU A 57 -10.01 18.41 12.24
CA GLU A 57 -10.70 19.33 11.32
C GLU A 57 -9.78 20.48 10.87
N SER A 58 -9.14 21.18 11.82
CA SER A 58 -8.24 22.30 11.52
C SER A 58 -7.07 21.89 10.62
N THR A 59 -6.50 20.71 10.84
CA THR A 59 -5.41 20.17 10.01
C THR A 59 -5.93 19.72 8.65
N THR A 60 -7.14 19.16 8.59
CA THR A 60 -7.77 18.79 7.31
C THR A 60 -8.05 20.01 6.44
N ASN A 61 -8.52 21.11 7.02
CA ASN A 61 -8.75 22.37 6.30
C ASN A 61 -7.43 22.96 5.80
N PHE A 62 -6.40 22.97 6.64
CA PHE A 62 -5.04 23.34 6.23
C PHE A 62 -4.53 22.51 5.04
N ILE A 63 -4.78 21.19 5.03
CA ILE A 63 -4.40 20.32 3.91
C ILE A 63 -5.13 20.71 2.62
N ASN A 64 -6.45 20.93 2.70
CA ASN A 64 -7.29 21.19 1.54
C ASN A 64 -7.02 22.55 0.87
N ASP A 65 -6.57 23.53 1.64
CA ASP A 65 -6.41 24.91 1.19
C ASP A 65 -4.94 25.35 1.18
N ASP A 66 -4.39 25.70 2.33
CA ASP A 66 -3.06 26.32 2.45
C ASP A 66 -1.97 25.42 1.88
N LEU A 67 -1.95 24.15 2.30
CA LEU A 67 -0.95 23.18 1.87
C LEU A 67 -1.09 22.82 0.39
N GLN A 68 -2.34 22.67 -0.06
CA GLN A 68 -2.64 22.40 -1.47
C GLN A 68 -2.08 23.51 -2.35
N LYS A 69 -2.33 24.79 -2.00
CA LYS A 69 -1.82 25.95 -2.73
C LYS A 69 -0.29 26.04 -2.63
N LYS A 70 0.26 25.84 -1.44
CA LYS A 70 1.70 25.98 -1.16
C LYS A 70 2.57 24.99 -1.94
N LEU A 71 2.10 23.76 -2.13
CA LEU A 71 2.83 22.71 -2.85
C LEU A 71 2.23 22.40 -4.23
N ASN A 72 1.26 23.20 -4.68
CA ASN A 72 0.50 22.97 -5.92
C ASN A 72 0.00 21.52 -6.08
N LEU A 73 -0.49 20.91 -4.98
CA LEU A 73 -0.84 19.49 -4.97
C LEU A 73 -2.01 19.23 -5.95
N PRO A 74 -1.88 18.26 -6.87
CA PRO A 74 -2.97 17.90 -7.76
C PRO A 74 -4.22 17.42 -7.02
N ARG A 75 -5.40 17.95 -7.40
CA ARG A 75 -6.71 17.58 -6.82
C ARG A 75 -7.33 16.34 -7.46
N TYR A 76 -6.96 16.01 -8.70
CA TYR A 76 -7.52 14.86 -9.41
C TYR A 76 -7.08 13.55 -8.77
N LYS A 77 -7.93 12.52 -8.91
CA LYS A 77 -7.60 11.17 -8.46
C LYS A 77 -6.48 10.64 -9.35
N ARG A 78 -5.34 10.33 -8.74
CA ARG A 78 -4.25 9.63 -9.44
C ARG A 78 -4.74 8.29 -9.96
N ALA A 79 -4.30 7.94 -11.17
CA ALA A 79 -4.43 6.57 -11.67
C ALA A 79 -3.75 5.63 -10.67
N ARG A 80 -4.48 4.59 -10.24
CA ARG A 80 -3.91 3.52 -9.41
C ARG A 80 -2.81 2.83 -10.21
N LYS A 81 -1.65 2.59 -9.59
CA LYS A 81 -0.69 1.64 -10.13
C LYS A 81 -1.09 0.25 -9.66
N TYR A 82 -1.25 -0.65 -10.61
CA TYR A 82 -1.24 -2.08 -10.36
C TYR A 82 0.17 -2.59 -10.62
N ALA A 83 0.56 -3.67 -9.95
CA ALA A 83 1.77 -4.38 -10.35
C ALA A 83 1.62 -4.80 -11.82
N ALA A 84 2.65 -4.56 -12.63
CA ALA A 84 2.70 -4.96 -14.03
C ALA A 84 3.70 -6.11 -14.16
N MET A 85 3.69 -6.84 -15.28
CA MET A 85 4.59 -7.98 -15.49
C MET A 85 6.07 -7.67 -15.22
N PRO A 86 6.64 -6.51 -15.60
CA PRO A 86 8.02 -6.20 -15.24
C PRO A 86 8.27 -6.22 -13.73
N HIS A 87 7.32 -5.74 -12.90
CA HIS A 87 7.45 -5.78 -11.45
C HIS A 87 7.48 -7.22 -10.93
N LEU A 88 6.67 -8.12 -11.50
CA LEU A 88 6.69 -9.55 -11.14
C LEU A 88 8.03 -10.20 -11.53
N VAL A 89 8.55 -9.90 -12.72
CA VAL A 89 9.85 -10.42 -13.19
C VAL A 89 10.99 -9.94 -12.30
N TYR A 90 10.99 -8.65 -11.92
CA TYR A 90 11.99 -8.12 -10.99
C TYR A 90 11.87 -8.76 -9.60
N LEU A 91 10.64 -8.93 -9.10
CA LEU A 91 10.40 -9.61 -7.83
C LEU A 91 10.93 -11.05 -7.84
N ALA A 92 10.71 -11.79 -8.93
CA ALA A 92 11.26 -13.13 -9.11
C ALA A 92 12.79 -13.12 -9.03
N LYS A 93 13.45 -12.20 -9.74
CA LYS A 93 14.92 -12.09 -9.73
C LYS A 93 15.47 -11.80 -8.34
N LEU A 94 14.80 -10.92 -7.58
CA LEU A 94 15.18 -10.63 -6.20
C LEU A 94 15.00 -11.84 -5.29
N LEU A 95 13.83 -12.46 -5.33
CA LEU A 95 13.48 -13.60 -4.48
C LEU A 95 14.41 -14.81 -4.72
N TRP A 96 14.67 -15.12 -5.99
CA TRP A 96 15.46 -16.29 -6.36
C TRP A 96 16.97 -16.04 -6.35
N GLY A 97 17.41 -14.85 -6.76
CA GLY A 97 18.83 -14.53 -6.92
C GLY A 97 19.48 -13.90 -5.69
N TYR A 98 18.79 -13.03 -4.96
CA TYR A 98 19.38 -12.22 -3.90
C TYR A 98 18.91 -12.63 -2.51
N ASP A 99 17.61 -12.83 -2.33
CA ASP A 99 17.00 -13.05 -1.03
C ASP A 99 16.96 -14.53 -0.59
N TRP A 100 17.56 -15.44 -1.37
CA TRP A 100 17.51 -16.88 -1.11
C TRP A 100 17.97 -17.26 0.31
N HIS A 101 18.98 -16.55 0.82
CA HIS A 101 19.61 -16.79 2.12
C HIS A 101 18.76 -16.28 3.31
N ARG A 102 17.71 -15.50 3.06
CA ARG A 102 16.81 -14.96 4.10
C ARG A 102 15.77 -15.97 4.57
N TYR A 103 15.61 -17.08 3.86
CA TYR A 103 14.63 -18.11 4.17
C TYR A 103 15.33 -19.30 4.83
N SER A 104 14.81 -19.71 5.98
CA SER A 104 15.32 -20.86 6.74
C SER A 104 15.17 -22.16 5.96
N SER A 105 14.14 -22.27 5.10
CA SER A 105 13.93 -23.40 4.22
C SER A 105 13.66 -22.96 2.77
N PRO A 106 14.12 -23.72 1.76
CA PRO A 106 13.75 -23.48 0.37
C PRO A 106 12.23 -23.57 0.11
N LYS A 107 11.52 -24.36 0.92
CA LYS A 107 10.07 -24.54 0.82
C LYS A 107 9.34 -23.23 1.13
N ASP A 108 9.75 -22.50 2.16
CA ASP A 108 9.08 -21.25 2.58
C ASP A 108 9.07 -20.22 1.45
N ARG A 109 10.14 -20.20 0.66
CA ARG A 109 10.26 -19.35 -0.52
C ARG A 109 9.41 -19.81 -1.69
N LEU A 110 9.30 -21.13 -1.91
CA LEU A 110 8.39 -21.70 -2.90
C LEU A 110 6.94 -21.37 -2.57
N ASP A 111 6.54 -21.57 -1.30
CA ASP A 111 5.19 -21.28 -0.82
C ASP A 111 4.85 -19.79 -0.97
N LEU A 112 5.80 -18.90 -0.65
CA LEU A 112 5.64 -17.46 -0.90
C LEU A 112 5.49 -17.13 -2.39
N TRP A 113 6.33 -17.74 -3.25
CA TRP A 113 6.27 -17.50 -4.68
C TRP A 113 4.96 -17.97 -5.29
N ASP A 114 4.46 -19.13 -4.88
CA ASP A 114 3.16 -19.66 -5.31
C ASP A 114 2.02 -18.71 -4.90
N GLY A 115 2.03 -18.23 -3.65
CA GLY A 115 1.06 -17.23 -3.18
C GLY A 115 1.08 -15.93 -4.01
N ILE A 116 2.26 -15.46 -4.41
CA ILE A 116 2.41 -14.29 -5.28
C ILE A 116 1.82 -14.57 -6.67
N LEU A 117 2.13 -15.72 -7.27
CA LEU A 117 1.61 -16.09 -8.59
C LEU A 117 0.09 -16.24 -8.57
N LEU A 118 -0.45 -16.88 -7.55
CA LEU A 118 -1.89 -16.97 -7.30
C LEU A 118 -2.54 -15.58 -7.26
N ASN A 119 -1.96 -14.62 -6.53
CA ASN A 119 -2.50 -13.26 -6.47
C ASN A 119 -2.44 -12.52 -7.82
N VAL A 120 -1.43 -12.78 -8.63
CA VAL A 120 -1.23 -12.06 -9.90
C VAL A 120 -2.07 -12.64 -11.03
N PHE A 121 -2.14 -13.97 -11.14
CA PHE A 121 -2.81 -14.64 -12.25
C PHE A 121 -4.27 -14.99 -11.97
N THR A 122 -4.76 -14.73 -10.75
CA THR A 122 -6.15 -15.00 -10.40
C THR A 122 -6.78 -13.77 -9.76
N SER A 123 -8.11 -13.67 -9.87
CA SER A 123 -8.86 -12.63 -9.17
C SER A 123 -9.10 -12.94 -7.69
N ALA A 124 -8.57 -14.05 -7.19
CA ALA A 124 -8.83 -14.52 -5.84
C ALA A 124 -8.11 -13.67 -4.80
N ARG A 125 -8.79 -13.40 -3.69
CA ARG A 125 -8.17 -12.68 -2.55
C ARG A 125 -7.32 -13.63 -1.72
N VAL A 126 -6.33 -13.09 -1.01
CA VAL A 126 -5.43 -13.87 -0.12
C VAL A 126 -6.22 -14.78 0.83
N GLY A 127 -7.28 -14.25 1.46
CA GLY A 127 -8.13 -15.05 2.36
C GLY A 127 -8.92 -16.17 1.67
N GLU A 128 -9.04 -16.17 0.35
CA GLU A 128 -9.76 -17.20 -0.41
C GLU A 128 -8.88 -18.44 -0.70
N TYR A 129 -7.56 -18.33 -0.62
CA TYR A 129 -6.64 -19.46 -0.85
C TYR A 129 -5.68 -19.76 0.31
N ILE A 130 -5.36 -18.79 1.17
CA ILE A 130 -4.53 -19.03 2.37
C ILE A 130 -5.40 -19.37 3.58
N GLU A 131 -6.51 -18.64 3.77
CA GLU A 131 -7.33 -18.71 4.99
C GLU A 131 -8.64 -19.48 4.78
N SER A 132 -8.89 -19.91 3.54
CA SER A 132 -10.15 -20.54 3.17
C SER A 132 -10.19 -21.98 3.62
N THR A 133 -11.29 -22.37 4.28
CA THR A 133 -11.63 -23.77 4.56
C THR A 133 -12.23 -24.48 3.34
N ALA A 134 -12.14 -23.87 2.15
CA ALA A 134 -12.59 -24.42 0.89
C ALA A 134 -11.97 -25.80 0.63
N ARG A 135 -12.75 -26.84 0.92
CA ARG A 135 -12.44 -28.23 0.57
C ARG A 135 -12.81 -28.49 -0.89
N GLU A 136 -12.15 -29.48 -1.49
CA GLU A 136 -12.51 -30.04 -2.78
C GLU A 136 -14.02 -30.33 -2.83
N GLY A 137 -14.70 -29.93 -3.92
CA GLY A 137 -16.15 -30.15 -4.10
C GLY A 137 -17.09 -29.12 -3.44
N SER A 138 -16.60 -28.13 -2.69
CA SER A 138 -17.46 -27.14 -2.01
C SER A 138 -18.03 -26.04 -2.92
N GLY A 139 -17.63 -26.00 -4.20
CA GLY A 139 -18.04 -24.96 -5.16
C GLY A 139 -17.48 -23.55 -4.87
N ARG A 140 -16.78 -23.37 -3.76
CA ARG A 140 -16.05 -22.17 -3.35
C ARG A 140 -14.56 -22.51 -3.31
N GLY A 141 -13.77 -21.89 -4.18
CA GLY A 141 -12.34 -22.14 -4.32
C GLY A 141 -11.84 -21.78 -5.73
N LEU A 142 -10.53 -21.59 -5.89
CA LEU A 142 -9.90 -21.30 -7.18
C LEU A 142 -10.29 -22.36 -8.23
N ARG A 143 -11.15 -21.99 -9.18
CA ARG A 143 -11.45 -22.85 -10.33
C ARG A 143 -10.32 -22.71 -11.34
N TYR A 144 -9.31 -23.56 -11.25
CA TYR A 144 -8.46 -23.81 -12.41
C TYR A 144 -9.31 -24.56 -13.44
N ASN A 145 -9.50 -23.96 -14.61
CA ASN A 145 -10.09 -24.68 -15.74
C ASN A 145 -9.01 -25.62 -16.28
N VAL A 146 -9.08 -26.91 -15.93
CA VAL A 146 -8.09 -27.95 -16.28
C VAL A 146 -8.20 -28.36 -17.76
N SER A 147 -8.92 -27.60 -18.61
CA SER A 147 -9.11 -27.93 -20.01
C SER A 147 -7.94 -27.57 -20.94
N LEU A 148 -6.77 -27.20 -20.40
CA LEU A 148 -5.57 -26.88 -21.21
C LEU A 148 -4.51 -27.99 -21.22
N LEU A 149 -4.81 -29.18 -20.70
CA LEU A 149 -3.92 -30.35 -20.74
C LEU A 149 -4.63 -31.64 -21.19
N GLN A 150 -5.41 -31.55 -22.27
CA GLN A 150 -5.84 -32.73 -23.06
C GLN A 150 -5.57 -32.50 -24.54
#